data_AF-A0A1C6CXZ6-F1
#
_entry.id   AF-A0A1C6CXZ6-F1
#
_cell.length_a   1.000
_cell.length_b   1.000
_cell.length_c   1.000
_cell.angle_alpha   90.00
_cell.angle_beta   90.00
_cell.angle_gamma   90.00
#
_symmetry.space_group_name_H-M   'P 1'
#
loop_
_entity.id
_entity.type
_entity.pdbx_description
1 polymer ?
#
loop_
_entity_poly.entity_id
_entity_poly.type
_entity_poly.pdbx_seq_one_letter_code
_entity_poly.pdbx_strand_id
1 'polypeptide(L)' 'MELLDYLVELLGCAYLSDLHYRSFPAQQARAVLDIPDGRFPLEQYADAICYLLGEAPLPPDLASAKQALAAALAADRAER' A
#
# COMPACT_ATOMS: atom_id res chain seq x y z
N MET A 1 5.21 4.62 -14.02
CA MET A 1 5.39 4.89 -12.57
C MET A 1 4.63 3.80 -11.86
N GLU A 2 5.29 3.05 -11.00
CA GLU A 2 4.68 1.94 -10.25
C GLU A 2 3.92 2.47 -9.03
N LEU A 3 2.94 1.71 -8.56
CA LEU A 3 2.18 2.06 -7.36
C LEU A 3 3.09 2.23 -6.14
N LEU A 4 4.09 1.36 -5.95
CA LEU A 4 5.00 1.43 -4.81
C LEU A 4 5.82 2.74 -4.80
N ASP A 5 6.35 3.17 -5.94
CA ASP A 5 7.06 4.46 -6.05
C ASP A 5 6.12 5.63 -5.72
N TYR A 6 4.88 5.57 -6.22
CA TYR A 6 3.87 6.58 -5.91
C TYR A 6 3.55 6.64 -4.42
N LEU A 7 3.48 5.49 -3.73
CA LEU A 7 3.26 5.45 -2.28
C LEU A 7 4.44 6.05 -1.51
N VAL A 8 5.68 5.84 -1.95
CA VAL A 8 6.87 6.46 -1.36
C VAL A 8 6.74 7.98 -1.41
N GLU A 9 6.40 8.54 -2.58
CA GLU A 9 6.19 9.98 -2.73
C GLU A 9 5.01 10.49 -1.91
N LEU A 10 3.88 9.77 -1.93
CA LEU A 10 2.65 10.15 -1.24
C LEU A 10 2.82 10.17 0.28
N LEU A 11 3.56 9.20 0.83
CA LEU A 11 3.80 9.05 2.27
C LEU A 11 5.06 9.78 2.74
N GLY A 12 5.82 10.39 1.83
CA GLY A 12 7.06 11.09 2.15
C GLY A 12 8.18 10.17 2.63
N CYS A 13 8.22 8.94 2.11
CA CYS A 13 9.31 8.00 2.38
C CYS A 13 10.55 8.36 1.55
N ALA A 14 11.73 8.07 2.08
CA ALA A 14 12.97 8.27 1.33
C ALA A 14 13.26 7.06 0.43
N TYR A 15 12.86 5.86 0.87
CA TYR A 15 13.10 4.62 0.15
C TYR A 15 11.85 3.72 0.12
N LEU A 16 11.74 2.89 -0.91
CA LEU A 16 10.67 1.89 -1.03
C LEU A 16 10.67 0.90 0.14
N SER A 17 11.85 0.53 0.64
CA SER A 17 11.98 -0.33 1.82
C SER A 17 11.38 0.28 3.09
N ASP A 18 11.28 1.61 3.21
CA ASP A 18 10.63 2.25 4.36
C ASP A 18 9.15 1.83 4.48
N LEU A 19 8.48 1.55 3.35
CA LEU A 19 7.11 1.07 3.36
C LEU A 19 6.97 -0.28 4.06
N HIS A 20 8.01 -1.11 4.03
CA HIS A 20 8.00 -2.45 4.63
C HIS A 20 8.25 -2.42 6.14
N TYR A 21 9.11 -1.49 6.60
CA TYR A 21 9.55 -1.44 8.00
C TYR A 21 8.82 -0.41 8.85
N ARG A 22 8.15 0.56 8.23
CA ARG A 22 7.44 1.63 8.94
C ARG A 22 5.95 1.42 8.87
N SER A 23 5.31 1.72 10.00
CA SER A 23 3.87 1.83 10.09
C SER A 23 3.48 3.29 9.98
N PHE A 24 2.46 3.56 9.18
CA PHE A 24 1.98 4.91 8.94
C PHE A 24 0.73 5.18 9.76
N PRO A 25 0.52 6.42 10.25
CA PRO A 25 -0.74 6.77 10.88
C PRO A 25 -1.92 6.44 9.95
N ALA A 26 -3.02 5.93 10.50
CA ALA A 26 -4.19 5.56 9.72
C ALA A 26 -4.73 6.69 8.82
N GLN A 27 -4.56 7.95 9.23
CA GLN A 27 -4.89 9.11 8.40
C GLN A 27 -4.04 9.19 7.12
N GLN A 28 -2.74 8.92 7.22
CA GLN A 28 -1.83 8.90 6.06
C GLN A 28 -2.12 7.70 5.17
N ALA A 29 -2.33 6.52 5.76
CA ALA A 29 -2.66 5.31 5.00
C ALA A 29 -3.98 5.44 4.22
N ARG A 30 -4.95 6.22 4.73
CA ARG A 30 -6.21 6.52 4.02
C ARG A 30 -6.01 7.29 2.72
N ALA A 31 -4.89 8.00 2.54
CA ALA A 31 -4.60 8.69 1.27
C ALA A 31 -4.55 7.74 0.07
N VAL A 32 -4.31 6.45 0.30
CA VAL A 32 -4.38 5.40 -0.73
C VAL A 32 -5.80 5.22 -1.27
N LEU A 33 -6.82 5.45 -0.44
CA LEU A 33 -8.22 5.33 -0.83
C LEU A 33 -8.61 6.45 -1.81
N ASP A 34 -7.98 7.62 -1.70
CA ASP A 34 -8.21 8.79 -2.56
C ASP A 34 -7.52 8.69 -3.93
N ILE A 35 -6.73 7.64 -4.18
CA ILE A 35 -6.11 7.42 -5.49
C ILE A 35 -7.23 7.22 -6.53
N PRO A 36 -7.25 7.95 -7.66
CA PRO A 36 -8.29 7.77 -8.68
C PRO A 36 -8.34 6.33 -9.21
N ASP A 37 -9.55 5.80 -9.41
CA ASP A 37 -9.75 4.53 -10.09
C ASP A 37 -9.17 4.59 -11.51
N GLY A 38 -8.47 3.53 -11.92
CA GLY A 38 -7.79 3.47 -13.21
C GLY A 38 -6.44 4.19 -13.29
N ARG A 39 -5.98 4.86 -12.22
CA ARG A 39 -4.62 5.41 -12.18
C ARG A 39 -3.54 4.31 -12.17
N PHE A 40 -3.82 3.21 -11.50
CA PHE A 40 -2.99 2.02 -11.47
C PHE A 40 -3.87 0.77 -11.65
N PRO A 41 -3.38 -0.28 -12.34
CA PRO A 41 -4.11 -1.52 -12.50
C PRO A 41 -4.19 -2.31 -11.18
N LEU A 42 -5.17 -3.19 -11.05
CA LEU A 42 -5.36 -4.04 -9.87
C LEU A 42 -4.13 -4.87 -9.53
N GLU A 43 -3.41 -5.34 -10.55
CA GLU A 43 -2.18 -6.14 -10.42
C GLU A 43 -1.11 -5.40 -9.60
N GLN A 44 -0.94 -4.08 -9.82
CA GLN A 44 0.03 -3.30 -9.04
C GLN A 44 -0.38 -3.15 -7.57
N TYR A 45 -1.69 -3.09 -7.26
CA TYR A 45 -2.15 -3.12 -5.88
C TYR A 45 -1.89 -4.47 -5.24
N ALA A 46 -2.16 -5.56 -5.95
CA ALA A 46 -1.87 -6.91 -5.46
C ALA A 46 -0.38 -7.11 -5.18
N ASP A 47 0.49 -6.70 -6.11
CA ASP A 47 1.94 -6.75 -5.94
C ASP A 47 2.40 -5.89 -4.77
N ALA A 48 1.85 -4.68 -4.59
CA ALA A 48 2.19 -3.84 -3.45
C ALA A 48 1.77 -4.46 -2.11
N ILE A 49 0.56 -5.03 -2.04
CA ILE A 49 0.07 -5.71 -0.83
C ILE A 49 0.94 -6.93 -0.53
N CYS A 50 1.30 -7.72 -1.55
CA CYS A 50 2.20 -8.85 -1.45
C CYS A 50 3.60 -8.42 -0.99
N TYR A 51 4.14 -7.35 -1.57
CA TYR A 51 5.42 -6.79 -1.16
C TYR A 51 5.43 -6.35 0.32
N LEU A 52 4.33 -5.76 0.78
CA LEU A 52 4.20 -5.30 2.16
C LEU A 52 3.96 -6.47 3.12
N LEU A 53 2.95 -7.31 2.88
CA LEU A 53 2.52 -8.37 3.81
C LEU A 53 3.25 -9.71 3.61
N GLY A 54 4.01 -9.88 2.54
CA GLY A 54 4.52 -11.18 2.07
C GLY A 54 3.42 -11.90 1.29
N GLU A 55 2.95 -13.04 1.77
CA GLU A 55 1.85 -13.75 1.10
C GLU A 55 0.50 -13.15 1.48
N ALA A 56 -0.16 -12.52 0.49
CA ALA A 56 -1.50 -11.98 0.65
C ALA A 56 -2.44 -12.53 -0.44
N PRO A 57 -3.71 -12.81 -0.11
CA PRO A 57 -4.69 -13.19 -1.11
C PRO A 57 -4.91 -12.05 -2.11
N LEU A 58 -5.03 -12.42 -3.38
CA LEU A 58 -5.35 -11.48 -4.45
C LEU A 58 -6.69 -10.79 -4.15
N PRO A 59 -6.73 -9.45 -4.11
CA PRO A 59 -7.97 -8.73 -3.90
C PRO A 59 -8.91 -8.93 -5.11
N PRO A 60 -10.23 -9.10 -4.89
CA PRO A 60 -11.19 -9.37 -5.95
C PRO A 60 -11.49 -8.15 -6.84
N ASP A 61 -11.26 -6.94 -6.32
CA ASP A 61 -11.55 -5.67 -6.99
C ASP A 61 -10.65 -4.53 -6.46
N LEU A 62 -10.64 -3.41 -7.17
CA LEU A 62 -9.80 -2.23 -6.82
C LEU A 62 -10.15 -1.62 -5.47
N ALA A 63 -11.42 -1.59 -5.06
CA ALA A 63 -11.82 -1.01 -3.79
C ALA A 63 -11.30 -1.88 -2.64
N SER A 64 -11.48 -3.20 -2.73
CA SER A 64 -10.92 -4.17 -1.80
C SER A 64 -9.39 -4.07 -1.74
N ALA A 65 -8.72 -3.91 -2.88
CA ALA A 65 -7.27 -3.76 -2.95
C ALA A 65 -6.78 -2.48 -2.23
N LYS A 66 -7.43 -1.33 -2.47
CA LYS A 66 -7.10 -0.08 -1.79
C LYS A 66 -7.31 -0.16 -0.27
N GLN A 67 -8.40 -0.79 0.16
CA GLN A 67 -8.66 -1.00 1.59
C GLN A 67 -7.62 -1.90 2.24
N ALA A 68 -7.27 -3.02 1.59
CA ALA A 68 -6.23 -3.93 2.07
C ALA A 68 -4.86 -3.24 2.12
N LEU A 69 -4.52 -2.44 1.12
CA LEU A 69 -3.28 -1.68 1.08
C LEU A 69 -3.21 -0.61 2.18
N ALA A 70 -4.28 0.17 2.36
CA ALA A 70 -4.37 1.13 3.45
C ALA A 70 -4.26 0.45 4.83
N ALA A 71 -4.89 -0.70 5.01
CA ALA A 71 -4.77 -1.49 6.23
C ALA A 71 -3.32 -2.01 6.42
N ALA A 72 -2.68 -2.49 5.35
CA ALA A 72 -1.31 -3.03 5.38
C ALA A 72 -0.25 -1.97 5.72
N LEU A 73 -0.49 -0.71 5.33
CA LEU A 73 0.36 0.45 5.65
C LEU A 73 0.14 0.96 7.08
N ALA A 74 -1.09 0.85 7.59
CA ALA A 74 -1.43 1.25 8.95
C ALA A 74 -1.14 0.16 10.00
N ALA A 75 -0.97 -1.09 9.57
CA ALA A 75 -0.63 -2.20 10.44
C ALA A 75 0.72 -1.94 11.12
N ASP A 76 0.75 -2.09 12.45
CA ASP A 76 1.99 -2.00 13.21
C ASP A 76 2.87 -3.20 12.84
N ARG A 77 4.06 -2.93 12.27
CA ARG A 77 5.02 -3.94 11.83
C ARG A 77 6.25 -3.99 12.73
N ALA A 78 6.14 -3.45 13.95
CA ALA A 78 7.10 -3.76 14.98
C ALA A 78 7.00 -5.28 15.26
N GLU A 79 8.10 -5.98 15.03
CA GLU A 79 8.31 -7.40 15.37
C GLU A 79 7.72 -8.42 14.37
N ARG A 80 8.42 -8.59 13.23
CA ARG A 80 8.63 -9.92 12.63
C ARG A 80 10.12 -10.19 12.50
#